data_AF-A0A3S4U395-F1
#
_entry.id   AF-A0A3S4U395-F1
#
_cell.length_a   1.000
_cell.length_b   1.000
_cell.length_c   1.000
_cell.angle_alpha   90.00
_cell.angle_beta   90.00
_cell.angle_gamma   90.00
#
_symmetry.space_group_name_H-M   'P 1'
#
loop_
_entity.id
_entity.type
_entity.pdbx_description
1 polymer ?
#
loop_
_entity_poly.entity_id
_entity_poly.type
_entity_poly.pdbx_seq_one_letter_code
_entity_poly.pdbx_strand_id
1 'polypeptide(L)'
;MRVAEIARLTGTTVRTVRYYHSLGLLPVPAERGGWRDYDLSHVARLSRIRWLVRAGVPLSAVARVLDGAEPTTVPDDGAPDGASVTQDLAAALASAEAHLEEVTAQRDMLASLLERSRAGMAVSPMPPRMAAFFDRMEAAASDERTRAAVRADRDAVDLACYRGQMPAEAELLFPDPDAGDDAATLAAYGRAGAGLSQEETEAMAAAMVERLVRRVEPERLRALAREADREAIHAVFQFFASFEQLGSAYARAMEARLLEAIDHWAVSEES
;
A
#
# COMPACT_ATOMS: atom_id res chain seq x y z
N MET A 1 -32.33 32.45 -20.78
CA MET A 1 -32.65 31.47 -19.70
C MET A 1 -32.31 32.07 -18.34
N ARG A 2 -33.04 31.74 -17.28
CA ARG A 2 -32.75 32.18 -15.91
C ARG A 2 -31.72 31.28 -15.23
N VAL A 3 -31.08 31.79 -14.17
CA VAL A 3 -30.05 31.04 -13.41
C VAL A 3 -30.53 29.67 -12.90
N ALA A 4 -31.80 29.57 -12.52
CA ALA A 4 -32.39 28.30 -12.06
C ALA A 4 -32.55 27.28 -13.21
N GLU A 5 -32.77 27.74 -14.43
CA GLU A 5 -32.94 26.88 -15.61
C GLU A 5 -31.61 26.27 -16.04
N ILE A 6 -30.56 27.08 -16.15
CA ILE A 6 -29.21 26.58 -16.46
C ILE A 6 -28.67 25.67 -15.35
N ALA A 7 -28.95 25.98 -14.08
CA ALA A 7 -28.58 25.10 -12.97
C ALA A 7 -29.20 23.70 -13.12
N ARG A 8 -30.51 23.65 -13.42
CA ARG A 8 -31.23 22.40 -13.68
C ARG A 8 -30.72 21.67 -14.92
N LEU A 9 -30.54 22.36 -16.06
CA LEU A 9 -30.05 21.76 -17.30
C LEU A 9 -28.66 21.14 -17.15
N THR A 10 -27.82 21.74 -16.32
CA THR A 10 -26.46 21.26 -16.08
C THR A 10 -26.34 20.40 -14.84
N GLY A 11 -27.45 20.01 -14.18
CA GLY A 11 -27.43 19.15 -12.99
C GLY A 11 -26.60 19.73 -11.83
N THR A 12 -26.71 21.04 -11.61
CA THR A 12 -26.02 21.75 -10.52
C THR A 12 -26.98 22.64 -9.75
N THR A 13 -26.46 23.38 -8.77
CA THR A 13 -27.25 24.30 -7.94
C THR A 13 -27.04 25.74 -8.37
N VAL A 14 -28.02 26.61 -8.11
CA VAL A 14 -27.86 28.08 -8.29
C VAL A 14 -26.67 28.60 -7.48
N ARG A 15 -26.41 28.01 -6.30
CA ARG A 15 -25.24 28.32 -5.47
C ARG A 15 -23.94 28.01 -6.23
N THR A 16 -23.84 26.86 -6.88
CA THR A 16 -22.68 26.46 -7.67
C THR A 16 -22.49 27.36 -8.90
N VAL A 17 -23.57 27.75 -9.59
CA VAL A 17 -23.49 28.70 -10.72
C VAL A 17 -22.91 30.05 -10.25
N ARG A 18 -23.40 30.58 -9.12
CA ARG A 18 -22.87 31.81 -8.51
C ARG A 18 -21.42 31.67 -8.06
N TYR A 19 -21.05 30.50 -7.53
CA TYR A 19 -19.68 30.20 -7.14
C TYR A 19 -18.73 30.23 -8.36
N TYR A 20 -19.11 29.59 -9.47
CA TYR A 20 -18.29 29.64 -10.69
C TYR A 20 -18.22 31.03 -11.33
N HIS A 21 -19.26 31.87 -11.18
CA HIS A 21 -19.12 33.30 -11.51
C HIS A 21 -18.11 34.01 -10.61
N SER A 22 -18.14 33.77 -9.30
CA SER A 22 -17.18 34.41 -8.37
C SER A 22 -15.74 34.00 -8.60
N LEU A 23 -15.51 32.81 -9.15
CA LEU A 23 -14.19 32.33 -9.56
C LEU A 23 -13.80 32.76 -10.98
N GLY A 24 -14.66 33.49 -11.71
CA GLY A 24 -14.43 33.85 -13.11
C GLY A 24 -14.54 32.69 -14.11
N LEU A 25 -14.82 31.47 -13.65
CA LEU A 25 -14.92 30.28 -14.49
C LEU A 25 -16.14 30.33 -15.42
N LEU A 26 -17.21 31.01 -15.02
CA LEU A 26 -18.39 31.22 -15.85
C LEU A 26 -18.60 32.73 -16.07
N PRO A 27 -18.59 33.23 -17.33
CA PRO A 27 -18.88 34.62 -17.63
C PRO A 27 -20.24 35.04 -17.07
N VAL A 28 -20.34 36.26 -16.53
CA VAL A 28 -21.62 36.81 -16.07
C VAL A 28 -22.38 37.34 -17.29
N PRO A 29 -23.59 36.84 -17.60
CA PRO A 29 -24.35 37.30 -18.75
C PRO A 29 -24.88 38.72 -18.56
N ALA A 30 -25.25 39.36 -19.68
CA ALA A 30 -25.94 40.65 -19.68
C ALA A 30 -27.31 40.56 -18.96
N GLU A 31 -27.74 41.71 -18.43
CA GLU A 31 -29.07 41.85 -17.85
C GLU A 31 -30.08 42.27 -18.93
N ARG A 32 -31.23 41.60 -18.96
CA ARG A 32 -32.33 41.91 -19.86
C ARG A 32 -33.63 41.92 -19.06
N GLY A 33 -34.22 43.11 -18.88
CA GLY A 33 -35.46 43.26 -18.11
C GLY A 33 -35.30 43.09 -16.59
N GLY A 34 -34.11 43.39 -16.03
CA GLY A 34 -33.85 43.31 -14.58
C GLY A 34 -33.40 41.93 -14.09
N TRP A 35 -33.07 41.00 -15.00
CA TRP A 35 -32.46 39.72 -14.66
C TRP A 35 -31.37 39.33 -15.65
N ARG A 36 -30.40 38.55 -15.15
CA ARG A 36 -29.34 37.91 -15.93
C ARG A 36 -29.92 36.90 -16.93
N ASP A 37 -29.61 37.06 -18.20
CA ASP A 37 -30.11 36.20 -19.29
C ASP A 37 -29.03 35.26 -19.83
N TYR A 38 -29.09 33.99 -19.41
CA TYR A 38 -28.15 32.94 -19.81
C TYR A 38 -28.55 32.33 -21.16
N ASP A 39 -27.58 32.10 -22.02
CA ASP A 39 -27.77 31.41 -23.31
C ASP A 39 -27.16 30.00 -23.31
N LEU A 40 -27.21 29.33 -24.47
CA LEU A 40 -26.66 27.98 -24.63
C LEU A 40 -25.13 27.92 -24.46
N SER A 41 -24.40 29.02 -24.72
CA SER A 41 -22.94 29.05 -24.51
C SER A 41 -22.60 28.94 -23.02
N HIS A 42 -23.40 29.56 -22.15
CA HIS A 42 -23.26 29.43 -20.70
C HIS A 42 -23.54 27.99 -20.26
N VAL A 43 -24.56 27.33 -20.82
CA VAL A 43 -24.88 25.92 -20.53
C VAL A 43 -23.74 25.01 -20.94
N ALA A 44 -23.17 25.21 -22.14
CA ALA A 44 -22.04 24.43 -22.65
C ALA A 44 -20.79 24.60 -21.77
N ARG A 45 -20.44 25.85 -21.43
CA ARG A 45 -19.28 26.13 -20.56
C ARG A 45 -19.46 25.55 -19.17
N LEU A 46 -20.63 25.72 -18.56
CA LEU A 46 -20.93 25.15 -17.25
C LEU A 46 -20.91 23.61 -17.26
N SER A 47 -21.40 22.98 -18.33
CA SER A 47 -21.32 21.53 -18.50
C SER A 47 -19.88 21.05 -18.60
N ARG A 48 -19.01 21.80 -19.30
CA ARG A 48 -17.59 21.49 -19.46
C ARG A 48 -16.81 21.69 -18.14
N ILE A 49 -17.11 22.75 -17.37
CA ILE A 49 -16.59 22.91 -15.99
C ILE A 49 -16.91 21.67 -15.16
N ARG A 50 -18.17 21.24 -15.14
CA ARG A 50 -18.60 20.08 -14.34
C ARG A 50 -17.94 18.80 -14.79
N TRP A 51 -17.80 18.59 -16.10
CA TRP A 51 -17.16 17.40 -16.64
C TRP A 51 -15.70 17.30 -16.17
N LEU A 52 -14.94 18.39 -16.23
CA LEU A 52 -13.55 18.44 -15.76
C LEU A 52 -13.44 18.22 -14.23
N VAL A 53 -14.28 18.90 -13.44
CA VAL A 53 -14.29 18.71 -11.98
C VAL A 53 -14.65 17.27 -11.61
N ARG A 54 -15.59 16.65 -12.32
CA ARG A 54 -15.94 15.23 -12.11
C ARG A 54 -14.80 14.28 -12.49
N ALA A 55 -13.92 14.68 -13.40
CA ALA A 55 -12.72 13.93 -13.77
C ALA A 55 -11.54 14.13 -12.80
N GLY A 56 -11.74 14.86 -11.68
CA GLY A 56 -10.69 15.11 -10.69
C GLY A 56 -9.79 16.31 -11.01
N VAL A 57 -10.09 17.08 -12.06
CA VAL A 57 -9.30 18.27 -12.40
C VAL A 57 -9.56 19.37 -11.35
N PRO A 58 -8.52 19.94 -10.71
CA PRO A 58 -8.70 20.99 -9.73
C PRO A 58 -9.27 22.25 -10.39
N LEU A 59 -10.15 22.97 -9.67
CA LEU A 59 -10.82 24.16 -10.20
C LEU A 59 -9.84 25.25 -10.69
N SER A 60 -8.64 25.33 -10.11
CA SER A 60 -7.56 26.22 -10.54
C SER A 60 -7.06 25.90 -11.96
N ALA A 61 -7.06 24.62 -12.35
CA ALA A 61 -6.67 24.16 -13.69
C ALA A 61 -7.83 24.23 -14.70
N VAL A 62 -9.08 24.16 -14.22
CA VAL A 62 -10.27 24.19 -15.08
C VAL A 62 -10.31 25.45 -15.97
N ALA A 63 -9.92 26.62 -15.46
CA ALA A 63 -9.85 27.85 -16.27
C ALA A 63 -8.92 27.67 -17.49
N ARG A 64 -7.69 27.21 -17.27
CA ARG A 64 -6.69 26.97 -18.32
C ARG A 64 -7.18 25.98 -19.38
N VAL A 65 -7.86 24.92 -18.96
CA VAL A 65 -8.40 23.88 -19.86
C VAL A 65 -9.57 24.40 -20.71
N LEU A 66 -10.38 25.30 -20.15
CA LEU A 66 -11.56 25.85 -20.82
C LEU A 66 -11.20 26.93 -21.82
N ASP A 67 -10.27 27.81 -21.45
CA ASP A 67 -9.90 28.98 -22.24
C ASP A 67 -8.85 28.62 -23.30
N GLY A 68 -8.24 27.43 -23.20
CA GLY A 68 -7.20 26.98 -24.11
C GLY A 68 -5.94 27.85 -23.99
N ALA A 69 -4.83 27.40 -24.54
CA ALA A 69 -3.71 28.28 -24.81
C ALA A 69 -4.08 29.22 -25.98
N GLU A 70 -5.05 30.11 -25.80
CA GLU A 70 -5.10 31.31 -26.63
C GLU A 70 -3.98 32.22 -26.14
N PRO A 71 -2.95 32.52 -26.95
CA PRO A 71 -2.04 33.58 -26.63
C PRO A 71 -2.85 34.87 -26.73
N THR A 72 -3.40 35.33 -25.61
CA THR A 72 -3.84 36.71 -25.49
C THR A 72 -2.62 37.55 -25.86
N THR A 73 -2.68 38.19 -27.02
CA THR A 73 -1.63 39.02 -27.57
C THR A 73 -1.43 40.25 -26.70
N VAL A 74 -0.75 40.08 -25.57
CA VAL A 74 -0.01 41.10 -24.84
C VAL A 74 1.19 40.37 -24.22
N PRO A 75 2.44 40.67 -24.63
CA PRO A 75 3.59 40.16 -23.92
C PRO A 75 3.68 40.92 -22.59
N ASP A 76 3.42 40.22 -21.49
CA ASP A 76 3.74 40.70 -20.14
C ASP A 76 4.91 39.87 -19.62
N ASP A 77 6.07 40.52 -19.57
CA ASP A 77 7.33 39.97 -19.11
C ASP A 77 7.27 39.77 -17.58
N GLY A 78 7.25 38.51 -17.11
CA GLY A 78 7.79 38.20 -15.78
C GLY A 78 6.95 37.38 -14.79
N ALA A 79 6.23 36.33 -15.19
CA ALA A 79 5.72 35.33 -14.23
C ALA A 79 6.25 33.92 -14.55
N PRO A 80 6.87 33.19 -13.59
CA PRO A 80 7.17 31.78 -13.75
C PRO A 80 5.92 30.99 -13.33
N ASP A 81 5.18 30.37 -14.25
CA ASP A 81 4.36 29.22 -13.86
C ASP A 81 3.93 28.37 -15.07
N GLY A 82 4.83 27.49 -15.48
CA GLY A 82 4.71 26.63 -16.67
C GLY A 82 3.95 25.32 -16.43
N ALA A 83 2.90 25.32 -15.62
CA ALA A 83 2.05 24.12 -15.49
C ALA A 83 1.11 24.01 -16.71
N SER A 84 1.45 23.13 -17.65
CA SER A 84 0.65 22.86 -18.85
C SER A 84 -0.68 22.20 -18.49
N VAL A 85 -1.74 22.48 -19.26
CA VAL A 85 -3.02 21.73 -19.19
C VAL A 85 -2.79 20.22 -19.25
N THR A 86 -1.82 19.78 -20.05
CA THR A 86 -1.44 18.37 -20.13
C THR A 86 -0.91 17.84 -18.79
N GLN A 87 -0.14 18.63 -18.05
CA GLN A 87 0.39 18.26 -16.74
C GLN A 87 -0.71 18.14 -15.69
N ASP A 88 -1.66 19.08 -15.66
CA ASP A 88 -2.81 19.02 -14.74
C ASP A 88 -3.68 17.78 -15.01
N LEU A 89 -3.94 17.47 -16.29
CA LEU A 89 -4.70 16.29 -16.69
C LEU A 89 -3.95 14.99 -16.37
N ALA A 90 -2.63 14.95 -16.59
CA ALA A 90 -1.80 13.80 -16.24
C ALA A 90 -1.78 13.56 -14.73
N ALA A 91 -1.68 14.62 -13.92
CA ALA A 91 -1.73 14.52 -12.45
C ALA A 91 -3.10 14.01 -11.96
N ALA A 92 -4.20 14.51 -12.55
CA ALA A 92 -5.54 14.02 -12.23
C ALA A 92 -5.72 12.54 -12.61
N LEU A 93 -5.20 12.13 -13.77
CA LEU A 93 -5.22 10.72 -14.20
C LEU A 93 -4.42 9.84 -13.24
N ALA A 94 -3.18 10.22 -12.91
CA ALA A 94 -2.34 9.46 -11.98
C ALA A 94 -2.99 9.32 -10.60
N SER A 95 -3.64 10.38 -10.10
CA SER A 95 -4.40 10.32 -8.84
C SER A 95 -5.59 9.37 -8.91
N ALA A 96 -6.29 9.31 -10.05
CA ALA A 96 -7.41 8.40 -10.24
C ALA A 96 -6.95 6.93 -10.37
N GLU A 97 -5.84 6.69 -11.06
CA GLU A 97 -5.21 5.38 -11.19
C GLU A 97 -4.75 4.86 -9.83
N ALA A 98 -4.05 5.69 -9.04
CA ALA A 98 -3.64 5.33 -7.67
C ALA A 98 -4.83 4.99 -6.77
N HIS A 99 -5.94 5.74 -6.87
CA HIS A 99 -7.15 5.43 -6.11
C HIS A 99 -7.81 4.12 -6.59
N LEU A 100 -7.76 3.82 -7.89
CA LEU A 100 -8.28 2.56 -8.43
C LEU A 100 -7.45 1.37 -7.94
N GLU A 101 -6.14 1.50 -7.89
CA GLU A 101 -5.24 0.48 -7.31
C GLU A 101 -5.56 0.23 -5.84
N GLU A 102 -5.73 1.30 -5.05
CA GLU A 102 -6.11 1.20 -3.63
C GLU A 102 -7.45 0.47 -3.45
N VAL A 103 -8.49 0.88 -4.18
CA VAL A 103 -9.82 0.27 -4.09
C VAL A 103 -9.82 -1.18 -4.60
N THR A 104 -9.00 -1.48 -5.61
CA THR A 104 -8.83 -2.85 -6.11
C THR A 104 -8.17 -3.74 -5.07
N ALA A 105 -7.10 -3.26 -4.42
CA ALA A 105 -6.45 -3.97 -3.31
C ALA A 105 -7.41 -4.21 -2.14
N GLN A 106 -8.22 -3.21 -1.76
CA GLN A 106 -9.24 -3.35 -0.72
C GLN A 106 -10.30 -4.42 -1.10
N ARG A 107 -10.76 -4.42 -2.35
CA ARG A 107 -11.70 -5.44 -2.86
C ARG A 107 -11.11 -6.85 -2.75
N ASP A 108 -9.86 -7.04 -3.18
CA ASP A 108 -9.22 -8.36 -3.22
C ASP A 108 -8.94 -8.90 -1.82
N MET A 109 -8.57 -8.02 -0.89
CA MET A 109 -8.50 -8.34 0.53
C MET A 109 -9.86 -8.81 1.07
N LEU A 110 -10.94 -8.05 0.83
CA LEU A 110 -12.28 -8.42 1.30
C LEU A 110 -12.77 -9.74 0.69
N ALA A 111 -12.47 -10.00 -0.58
CA ALA A 111 -12.80 -11.26 -1.25
C ALA A 111 -12.09 -12.45 -0.55
N SER A 112 -10.80 -12.30 -0.27
CA SER A 112 -10.00 -13.32 0.42
C SER A 112 -10.51 -13.60 1.84
N LEU A 113 -10.81 -12.54 2.60
CA LEU A 113 -11.37 -12.66 3.95
C LEU A 113 -12.76 -13.34 3.95
N LEU A 114 -13.59 -13.03 2.94
CA LEU A 114 -14.91 -13.64 2.78
C LEU A 114 -14.81 -15.13 2.47
N GLU A 115 -13.87 -15.56 1.62
CA GLU A 115 -13.62 -16.98 1.34
C GLU A 115 -13.21 -17.75 2.60
N ARG A 116 -12.31 -17.19 3.42
CA ARG A 116 -11.90 -17.78 4.70
C ARG A 116 -13.06 -17.93 5.68
N SER A 117 -13.87 -16.87 5.81
CA SER A 117 -15.04 -16.91 6.67
C SER A 117 -16.03 -17.99 6.22
N ARG A 118 -16.25 -18.15 4.90
CA ARG A 118 -17.09 -19.22 4.34
C ARG A 118 -16.53 -20.62 4.61
N ALA A 119 -15.21 -20.77 4.69
CA ALA A 119 -14.53 -22.01 5.06
C ALA A 119 -14.49 -22.28 6.57
N GLY A 120 -15.05 -21.38 7.40
CA GLY A 120 -15.03 -21.51 8.87
C GLY A 120 -13.67 -21.20 9.50
N MET A 121 -12.76 -20.57 8.77
CA MET A 121 -11.43 -20.19 9.24
C MET A 121 -11.44 -18.80 9.87
N ALA A 122 -10.44 -18.50 10.71
CA ALA A 122 -10.26 -17.17 11.26
C ALA A 122 -10.08 -16.11 10.14
N VAL A 123 -10.74 -14.97 10.30
CA VAL A 123 -10.65 -13.82 9.38
C VAL A 123 -9.37 -13.07 9.69
N SER A 124 -8.30 -13.45 9.01
CA SER A 124 -6.99 -12.80 9.08
C SER A 124 -6.45 -12.56 7.64
N PRO A 125 -5.77 -11.43 7.40
CA PRO A 125 -5.07 -11.16 6.13
C PRO A 125 -3.82 -12.03 5.94
N MET A 126 -3.38 -12.76 6.98
CA MET A 126 -2.21 -13.63 6.94
C MET A 126 -2.42 -14.79 5.94
N PRO A 127 -1.47 -15.04 5.02
CA PRO A 127 -1.55 -16.16 4.06
C PRO A 127 -1.81 -17.53 4.73
N PRO A 128 -2.50 -18.48 4.05
CA PRO A 128 -2.89 -19.76 4.68
C PRO A 128 -1.69 -20.55 5.20
N ARG A 129 -0.56 -20.48 4.49
CA ARG A 129 0.71 -21.12 4.85
C ARG A 129 1.25 -20.63 6.19
N MET A 130 1.29 -19.31 6.38
CA MET A 130 1.75 -18.69 7.63
C MET A 130 0.79 -19.00 8.79
N ALA A 131 -0.52 -18.92 8.56
CA ALA A 131 -1.52 -19.24 9.59
C ALA A 131 -1.41 -20.71 10.06
N ALA A 132 -1.28 -21.65 9.11
CA ALA A 132 -1.12 -23.07 9.40
C ALA A 132 0.18 -23.39 10.17
N PHE A 133 1.25 -22.61 9.93
CA PHE A 133 2.47 -22.70 10.72
C PHE A 133 2.22 -22.33 12.18
N PHE A 134 1.60 -21.17 12.46
CA PHE A 134 1.35 -20.74 13.83
C PHE A 134 0.39 -21.67 14.57
N ASP A 135 -0.70 -22.11 13.92
CA ASP A 135 -1.64 -23.06 14.52
C ASP A 135 -0.93 -24.37 14.92
N ARG A 136 0.00 -24.85 14.09
CA ARG A 136 0.81 -26.05 14.37
C ARG A 136 1.78 -25.82 15.53
N MET A 137 2.50 -24.70 15.54
CA MET A 137 3.45 -24.38 16.62
C MET A 137 2.73 -24.23 17.96
N GLU A 138 1.59 -23.55 17.98
CA GLU A 138 0.80 -23.32 19.19
C GLU A 138 0.28 -24.65 19.79
N ALA A 139 -0.18 -25.56 18.93
CA ALA A 139 -0.65 -26.88 19.31
C ALA A 139 0.48 -27.79 19.85
N ALA A 140 1.69 -27.69 19.27
CA ALA A 140 2.83 -28.53 19.63
C ALA A 140 3.67 -27.98 20.80
N ALA A 141 3.46 -26.73 21.22
CA ALA A 141 4.17 -26.12 22.34
C ALA A 141 4.00 -26.93 23.66
N SER A 142 5.11 -27.23 24.33
CA SER A 142 5.17 -28.05 25.55
C SER A 142 4.61 -27.37 26.80
N ASP A 143 4.59 -26.04 26.81
CA ASP A 143 4.26 -25.22 27.98
C ASP A 143 3.63 -23.90 27.55
N GLU A 144 2.95 -23.23 28.49
CA GLU A 144 2.21 -22.00 28.19
C GLU A 144 3.10 -20.81 27.86
N ARG A 145 4.34 -20.79 28.35
CA ARG A 145 5.28 -19.70 28.04
C ARG A 145 5.68 -19.78 26.56
N THR A 146 6.06 -20.96 26.09
CA THR A 146 6.36 -21.20 24.67
C THR A 146 5.12 -20.91 23.81
N ARG A 147 3.93 -21.35 24.25
CA ARG A 147 2.67 -21.07 23.55
C ARG A 147 2.36 -19.57 23.45
N ALA A 148 2.57 -18.82 24.53
CA ALA A 148 2.39 -17.37 24.55
C ALA A 148 3.38 -16.65 23.62
N ALA A 149 4.63 -17.13 23.52
CA ALA A 149 5.61 -16.59 22.58
C ALA A 149 5.18 -16.81 21.12
N VAL A 150 4.66 -18.00 20.79
CA VAL A 150 4.11 -18.29 19.45
C VAL A 150 2.93 -17.37 19.13
N ARG A 151 2.01 -17.13 20.08
CA ARG A 151 0.89 -16.20 19.89
C ARG A 151 1.35 -14.76 19.68
N ALA A 152 2.34 -14.30 20.46
CA ALA A 152 2.87 -12.95 20.31
C ALA A 152 3.51 -12.74 18.92
N ASP A 153 4.24 -13.74 18.42
CA ASP A 153 4.81 -13.71 17.08
C ASP A 153 3.73 -13.76 15.98
N ARG A 154 2.70 -14.59 16.17
CA ARG A 154 1.52 -14.60 15.30
C ARG A 154 0.85 -13.23 15.23
N ASP A 155 0.61 -12.58 16.37
CA ASP A 155 -0.03 -11.26 16.44
C ASP A 155 0.80 -10.19 15.72
N ALA A 156 2.13 -10.27 15.82
CA ALA A 156 3.04 -9.37 15.12
C ALA A 156 3.02 -9.59 13.60
N VAL A 157 3.04 -10.85 13.14
CA VAL A 157 2.90 -11.18 11.71
C VAL A 157 1.54 -10.75 11.18
N ASP A 158 0.47 -10.97 11.93
CA ASP A 158 -0.88 -10.48 11.59
C ASP A 158 -0.88 -8.95 11.41
N LEU A 159 -0.26 -8.21 12.33
CA LEU A 159 -0.17 -6.75 12.24
C LEU A 159 0.67 -6.28 11.04
N ALA A 160 1.76 -6.98 10.70
CA ALA A 160 2.52 -6.69 9.48
C ALA A 160 1.66 -6.93 8.22
N CYS A 161 0.87 -8.01 8.19
CA CYS A 161 -0.07 -8.29 7.12
C CYS A 161 -1.17 -7.22 7.03
N TYR A 162 -1.75 -6.78 8.16
CA TYR A 162 -2.75 -5.70 8.19
C TYR A 162 -2.22 -4.38 7.62
N ARG A 163 -0.91 -4.12 7.75
CA ARG A 163 -0.27 -2.89 7.28
C ARG A 163 0.27 -3.00 5.85
N GLY A 164 0.13 -4.17 5.20
CA GLY A 164 0.74 -4.43 3.89
C GLY A 164 2.27 -4.40 3.91
N GLN A 165 2.88 -4.59 5.09
CA GLN A 165 4.33 -4.54 5.29
C GLN A 165 4.99 -5.93 5.20
N MET A 166 4.18 -6.98 5.03
CA MET A 166 4.70 -8.35 4.88
C MET A 166 5.07 -8.60 3.41
N PRO A 167 6.37 -8.78 3.08
CA PRO A 167 6.79 -9.11 1.72
C PRO A 167 6.33 -10.51 1.32
N ALA A 168 6.11 -10.76 0.03
CA ALA A 168 5.63 -12.05 -0.47
C ALA A 168 6.62 -13.18 -0.18
N GLU A 169 7.91 -12.88 -0.24
CA GLU A 169 9.02 -13.80 0.01
C GLU A 169 9.06 -14.27 1.47
N ALA A 170 8.43 -13.53 2.41
CA ALA A 170 8.37 -13.93 3.81
C ALA A 170 7.66 -15.26 4.03
N GLU A 171 6.85 -15.75 3.08
CA GLU A 171 6.25 -17.09 3.15
C GLU A 171 7.30 -18.21 3.31
N LEU A 172 8.54 -17.98 2.86
CA LEU A 172 9.64 -18.93 3.04
C LEU A 172 10.03 -19.12 4.50
N LEU A 173 9.80 -18.11 5.36
CA LEU A 173 10.07 -18.18 6.80
C LEU A 173 9.10 -19.13 7.52
N PHE A 174 8.03 -19.56 6.86
CA PHE A 174 6.97 -20.41 7.39
C PHE A 174 6.94 -21.74 6.63
N PRO A 175 7.84 -22.70 6.96
CA PRO A 175 7.97 -23.94 6.22
C PRO A 175 6.80 -24.92 6.46
N ASP A 176 6.65 -25.85 5.51
CA ASP A 176 5.76 -27.00 5.65
C ASP A 176 6.14 -27.87 6.87
N PRO A 177 5.21 -28.68 7.40
CA PRO A 177 5.47 -29.47 8.61
C PRO A 177 6.68 -30.40 8.48
N ASP A 178 7.65 -30.24 9.38
CA ASP A 178 8.76 -31.17 9.58
C ASP A 178 9.03 -31.30 11.08
N ALA A 179 9.03 -32.53 11.60
CA ALA A 179 9.08 -32.76 13.04
C ALA A 179 10.38 -32.27 13.71
N GLY A 180 11.52 -32.38 13.01
CA GLY A 180 12.81 -31.95 13.56
C GLY A 180 12.91 -30.43 13.60
N ASP A 181 12.46 -29.79 12.53
CA ASP A 181 12.49 -28.34 12.39
C ASP A 181 11.44 -27.63 13.25
N ASP A 182 10.24 -28.20 13.36
CA ASP A 182 9.19 -27.74 14.26
C ASP A 182 9.68 -27.80 15.72
N ALA A 183 10.32 -28.90 16.13
CA ALA A 183 10.90 -29.04 17.47
C ALA A 183 12.01 -28.01 17.73
N ALA A 184 12.89 -27.77 16.75
CA ALA A 184 13.94 -26.76 16.86
C ALA A 184 13.38 -25.33 16.95
N THR A 185 12.28 -25.05 16.24
CA THR A 185 11.59 -23.77 16.25
C THR A 185 10.90 -23.51 17.60
N LEU A 186 10.21 -24.51 18.14
CA LEU A 186 9.62 -24.42 19.49
C LEU A 186 10.68 -24.24 20.58
N ALA A 187 11.83 -24.90 20.45
CA ALA A 187 12.95 -24.69 21.36
C ALA A 187 13.47 -23.24 21.31
N ALA A 188 13.47 -22.61 20.14
CA ALA A 188 13.82 -21.20 19.99
C ALA A 188 12.78 -20.27 20.66
N TYR A 189 11.48 -20.50 20.44
CA TYR A 189 10.42 -19.74 21.13
C TYR A 189 10.51 -19.85 22.65
N GLY A 190 10.79 -21.04 23.18
CA GLY A 190 10.98 -21.25 24.62
C GLY A 190 12.17 -20.47 25.22
N ARG A 191 13.18 -20.16 24.39
CA ARG A 191 14.40 -19.43 24.79
C ARG A 191 14.31 -17.92 24.59
N ALA A 192 13.50 -17.44 23.66
CA ALA A 192 13.42 -16.02 23.28
C ALA A 192 13.10 -15.08 24.47
N GLY A 193 12.33 -15.55 25.46
CA GLY A 193 12.03 -14.78 26.68
C GLY A 193 13.05 -14.93 27.82
N ALA A 194 14.14 -15.67 27.65
CA ALA A 194 15.05 -16.05 28.73
C ALA A 194 16.25 -15.10 28.94
N GLY A 195 16.32 -13.99 28.19
CA GLY A 195 17.44 -13.05 28.28
C GLY A 195 18.72 -13.65 27.71
N LEU A 196 18.67 -14.05 26.44
CA LEU A 196 19.82 -14.63 25.73
C LEU A 196 20.96 -13.61 25.63
N SER A 197 22.19 -14.13 25.71
CA SER A 197 23.37 -13.35 25.33
C SER A 197 23.35 -13.00 23.85
N GLN A 198 24.18 -12.03 23.46
CA GLN A 198 24.34 -11.67 22.05
C GLN A 198 24.80 -12.87 21.20
N GLU A 199 25.79 -13.63 21.68
CA GLU A 199 26.31 -14.80 20.98
C GLU A 199 25.24 -15.89 20.78
N GLU A 200 24.43 -16.16 21.79
CA GLU A 200 23.31 -17.11 21.68
C GLU A 200 22.24 -16.63 20.70
N THR A 201 21.97 -15.32 20.67
CA THR A 201 21.01 -14.71 19.74
C THR A 201 21.49 -14.83 18.30
N GLU A 202 22.76 -14.52 18.05
CA GLU A 202 23.40 -14.65 16.73
C GLU A 202 23.44 -16.10 16.26
N ALA A 203 23.79 -17.04 17.15
CA ALA A 203 23.80 -18.47 16.83
C ALA A 203 22.39 -18.99 16.50
N MET A 204 21.38 -18.55 17.25
CA MET A 204 19.98 -18.92 17.00
C MET A 204 19.47 -18.38 15.67
N ALA A 205 19.82 -17.13 15.32
CA ALA A 205 19.47 -16.55 14.03
C ALA A 205 20.17 -17.28 12.87
N ALA A 206 21.47 -17.55 13.00
CA ALA A 206 22.23 -18.31 12.00
C ALA A 206 21.63 -19.69 11.74
N ALA A 207 21.32 -20.44 12.81
CA ALA A 207 20.71 -21.75 12.71
C ALA A 207 19.32 -21.72 12.04
N MET A 208 18.54 -20.65 12.25
CA MET A 208 17.26 -20.49 11.57
C MET A 208 17.45 -20.27 10.07
N VAL A 209 18.34 -19.36 9.67
CA VAL A 209 18.62 -19.08 8.25
C VAL A 209 19.22 -20.30 7.54
N GLU A 210 20.13 -21.03 8.17
CA GLU A 210 20.71 -22.26 7.60
C GLU A 210 19.63 -23.31 7.31
N ARG A 211 18.67 -23.49 8.24
CA ARG A 211 17.52 -24.38 8.03
C ARG A 211 16.66 -23.94 6.85
N LEU A 212 16.42 -22.63 6.70
CA LEU A 212 15.64 -22.09 5.59
C LEU A 212 16.32 -22.35 4.25
N VAL A 213 17.62 -22.03 4.15
CA VAL A 213 18.44 -22.23 2.97
C VAL A 213 18.47 -23.71 2.57
N ARG A 214 18.66 -24.64 3.51
CA ARG A 214 18.74 -26.08 3.22
C ARG A 214 17.49 -26.67 2.54
N ARG A 215 16.32 -26.02 2.69
CA ARG A 215 15.03 -26.54 2.16
C ARG A 215 14.71 -26.09 0.75
N VAL A 216 15.44 -25.11 0.23
CA VAL A 216 15.17 -24.52 -1.08
C VAL A 216 16.27 -24.97 -2.04
N GLU A 217 15.85 -25.45 -3.20
CA GLU A 217 16.78 -25.87 -4.24
C GLU A 217 17.74 -24.71 -4.62
N PRO A 218 19.04 -24.96 -4.85
CA PRO A 218 20.04 -23.93 -5.12
C PRO A 218 19.66 -22.96 -6.25
N GLU A 219 19.08 -23.45 -7.34
CA GLU A 219 18.61 -22.61 -8.45
C GLU A 219 17.52 -21.63 -8.01
N ARG A 220 16.57 -22.11 -7.21
CA ARG A 220 15.49 -21.29 -6.67
C ARG A 220 16.00 -20.28 -5.65
N LEU A 221 16.99 -20.63 -4.82
CA LEU A 221 17.65 -19.68 -3.92
C LEU A 221 18.33 -18.55 -4.67
N ARG A 222 19.04 -18.83 -5.77
CA ARG A 222 19.67 -17.80 -6.60
C ARG A 222 18.63 -16.87 -7.21
N ALA A 223 17.51 -17.41 -7.72
CA ALA A 223 16.42 -16.60 -8.26
C ALA A 223 15.83 -15.67 -7.20
N LEU A 224 15.46 -16.23 -6.04
CA LEU A 224 14.92 -15.47 -4.91
C LEU A 224 15.91 -14.40 -4.42
N ALA A 225 17.20 -14.72 -4.32
CA ALA A 225 18.23 -13.78 -3.87
C ALA A 225 18.42 -12.59 -4.83
N ARG A 226 18.22 -12.80 -6.14
CA ARG A 226 18.28 -11.74 -7.15
C ARG A 226 17.03 -10.87 -7.17
N GLU A 227 15.88 -11.45 -6.87
CA GLU A 227 14.59 -10.77 -6.86
C GLU A 227 14.24 -10.15 -5.49
N ALA A 228 14.99 -10.47 -4.44
CA ALA A 228 14.73 -10.02 -3.08
C ALA A 228 14.71 -8.49 -2.95
N ASP A 229 13.58 -7.96 -2.50
CA ASP A 229 13.44 -6.55 -2.12
C ASP A 229 14.06 -6.32 -0.73
N ARG A 230 15.28 -5.80 -0.73
CA ARG A 230 16.04 -5.50 0.50
C ARG A 230 15.38 -4.40 1.34
N GLU A 231 14.71 -3.44 0.71
CA GLU A 231 14.04 -2.35 1.43
C GLU A 231 12.82 -2.88 2.17
N ALA A 232 12.03 -3.74 1.51
CA ALA A 232 10.90 -4.42 2.14
C ALA A 232 11.34 -5.34 3.29
N ILE A 233 12.43 -6.11 3.10
CA ILE A 233 13.01 -6.95 4.17
C ILE A 233 13.45 -6.08 5.35
N HIS A 234 14.18 -4.99 5.11
CA HIS A 234 14.60 -4.09 6.18
C HIS A 234 13.39 -3.50 6.93
N ALA A 235 12.38 -3.04 6.20
CA ALA A 235 11.18 -2.45 6.77
C ALA A 235 10.41 -3.43 7.68
N VAL A 236 10.25 -4.69 7.27
CA VAL A 236 9.54 -5.69 8.07
C VAL A 236 10.32 -6.10 9.31
N PHE A 237 11.65 -6.22 9.23
CA PHE A 237 12.48 -6.53 10.40
C PHE A 237 12.59 -5.35 11.37
N GLN A 238 12.63 -4.10 10.89
CA GLN A 238 12.49 -2.92 11.75
C GLN A 238 11.14 -2.92 12.48
N PHE A 239 10.06 -3.27 11.77
CA PHE A 239 8.74 -3.39 12.37
C PHE A 239 8.73 -4.46 13.48
N PHE A 240 9.26 -5.66 13.23
CA PHE A 240 9.35 -6.70 14.26
C PHE A 240 10.24 -6.30 15.44
N ALA A 241 11.35 -5.60 15.18
CA ALA A 241 12.26 -5.12 16.23
C ALA A 241 11.61 -4.07 17.15
N SER A 242 10.50 -3.45 16.74
CA SER A 242 9.73 -2.50 17.57
C SER A 242 8.95 -3.17 18.70
N PHE A 243 8.73 -4.48 18.65
CA PHE A 243 8.05 -5.24 19.70
C PHE A 243 9.06 -5.84 20.68
N GLU A 244 9.09 -5.32 21.91
CA GLU A 244 9.98 -5.86 22.96
C GLU A 244 9.78 -7.36 23.19
N GLN A 245 8.54 -7.85 23.06
CA GLN A 245 8.18 -9.25 23.27
C GLN A 245 8.76 -10.22 22.24
N LEU A 246 9.11 -9.75 21.04
CA LEU A 246 9.72 -10.57 19.99
C LEU A 246 11.25 -10.58 20.07
N GLY A 247 11.83 -9.77 20.96
CA GLY A 247 13.27 -9.63 21.12
C GLY A 247 13.89 -8.84 19.98
N SER A 248 14.02 -7.52 20.16
CA SER A 248 14.60 -6.63 19.15
C SER A 248 16.03 -7.02 18.71
N ALA A 249 16.78 -7.71 19.56
CA ALA A 249 18.10 -8.26 19.22
C ALA A 249 18.00 -9.46 18.26
N TYR A 250 17.01 -10.33 18.44
CA TYR A 250 16.79 -11.49 17.57
C TYR A 250 16.31 -11.05 16.19
N ALA A 251 15.35 -10.12 16.11
CA ALA A 251 14.89 -9.56 14.83
C ALA A 251 16.07 -8.98 14.01
N ARG A 252 16.94 -8.18 14.65
CA ARG A 252 18.14 -7.63 13.99
C ARG A 252 19.16 -8.68 13.58
N ALA A 253 19.38 -9.70 14.42
CA ALA A 253 20.28 -10.81 14.08
C ALA A 253 19.75 -11.66 12.92
N MET A 254 18.43 -11.92 12.89
CA MET A 254 17.75 -12.61 11.80
C MET A 254 17.87 -11.84 10.49
N GLU A 255 17.62 -10.54 10.51
CA GLU A 255 17.77 -9.67 9.35
C GLU A 255 19.19 -9.73 8.78
N ALA A 256 20.21 -9.54 9.62
CA ALA A 256 21.60 -9.57 9.20
C ALA A 256 21.98 -10.92 8.55
N ARG A 257 21.60 -12.04 9.16
CA ARG A 257 21.87 -13.39 8.64
C ARG A 257 21.14 -13.66 7.33
N LEU A 258 19.90 -13.17 7.18
CA LEU A 258 19.15 -13.30 5.92
C LEU A 258 19.79 -12.49 4.79
N LEU A 259 20.20 -11.25 5.05
CA LEU A 259 20.88 -10.41 4.07
C LEU A 259 22.24 -11.00 3.65
N GLU A 260 23.02 -11.54 4.60
CA GLU A 260 24.25 -12.27 4.30
C GLU A 260 24.00 -13.48 3.38
N ALA A 261 22.93 -14.24 3.64
CA ALA A 261 22.55 -15.37 2.78
C ALA A 261 22.12 -14.91 1.38
N ILE A 262 21.34 -13.83 1.29
CA ILE A 262 20.92 -13.24 0.02
C ILE A 262 22.16 -12.78 -0.78
N ASP A 263 23.11 -12.11 -0.15
CA ASP A 263 24.35 -11.67 -0.80
C ASP A 263 25.17 -12.85 -1.34
N HIS A 264 25.30 -13.92 -0.54
CA HIS A 264 25.99 -15.13 -0.95
C HIS A 264 25.36 -15.80 -2.17
N TRP A 265 24.03 -15.97 -2.16
CA TRP A 265 23.31 -16.66 -3.22
C TRP A 265 23.09 -15.80 -4.48
N ALA A 266 23.12 -14.47 -4.37
CA ALA A 266 23.02 -13.58 -5.53
C ALA A 266 24.26 -13.65 -6.44
N VAL A 267 25.44 -13.86 -5.85
CA VAL A 267 26.75 -13.82 -6.55
C VAL A 267 27.24 -15.22 -6.95
N SER A 268 26.73 -16.30 -6.34
CA SER A 268 27.21 -17.66 -6.60
C SER A 268 26.79 -18.20 -7.98
N GLU A 269 27.69 -18.20 -8.96
CA GLU A 269 27.54 -18.93 -10.23
C GLU A 269 27.69 -20.45 -10.03
N GLU A 270 26.99 -21.25 -10.83
CA GLU A 270 26.98 -22.72 -10.78
C GLU A 270 28.40 -23.31 -10.71
N SER A 271 28.70 -24.00 -9.61
CA SER A 271 29.86 -24.91 -9.49
C SER A 271 29.37 -26.34 -9.44
#